data_AF-I8IX17-F1
#
_entry.id   AF-I8IX17-F1
#
_cell.length_a   1.000
_cell.length_b   1.000
_cell.length_c   1.000
_cell.angle_alpha   90.00
_cell.angle_beta   90.00
_cell.angle_gamma   90.00
#
_symmetry.space_group_name_H-M   'P 1'
#
loop_
_entity.id
_entity.type
_entity.pdbx_description
1 polymer ?
#
loop_
_entity_poly.entity_id
_entity_poly.type
_entity_poly.pdbx_seq_one_letter_code
_entity_poly.pdbx_strand_id
1 'polypeptide(L)'
;MKESELIEPIYCLNVSNLVKAEKSEYFIGKLDDYFAYRLIGKLIDKQYEKVKLGELLLELDNNLLPGDINEGDFISFCCQRLDIY
;
A
#
# COMPACT_ATOMS: atom_id res chain seq x y z
N MET A 1 -26.30 -8.56 -9.52
CA MET A 1 -25.42 -7.37 -9.57
C MET A 1 -24.04 -7.88 -9.94
N LYS A 2 -23.41 -7.41 -11.02
CA LYS A 2 -21.99 -7.73 -11.25
C LYS A 2 -21.20 -6.89 -10.24
N GLU A 3 -20.45 -7.55 -9.37
CA GLU A 3 -19.40 -6.87 -8.61
C GLU A 3 -18.44 -6.26 -9.64
N SER A 4 -18.19 -4.96 -9.52
CA SER A 4 -17.18 -4.32 -10.36
C SER A 4 -15.81 -4.72 -9.84
N GLU A 5 -15.05 -5.47 -10.64
CA GLU A 5 -13.65 -5.72 -10.36
C GLU A 5 -12.88 -4.39 -10.46
N LEU A 6 -12.10 -4.05 -9.43
CA LEU A 6 -11.18 -2.92 -9.52
C LEU A 6 -10.02 -3.36 -10.43
N ILE A 7 -9.94 -2.76 -11.62
CA ILE A 7 -8.90 -3.09 -12.61
C ILE A 7 -7.67 -2.20 -12.41
N GLU A 8 -7.88 -0.97 -11.94
CA GLU A 8 -6.81 0.01 -11.72
C GLU A 8 -6.31 -0.02 -10.26
N PRO A 9 -5.05 0.36 -10.01
CA PRO A 9 -4.53 0.50 -8.66
C PRO A 9 -5.31 1.53 -7.83
N ILE A 10 -5.46 1.26 -6.54
CA ILE A 10 -5.91 2.27 -5.57
C ILE A 10 -4.71 3.15 -5.22
N TYR A 11 -4.86 4.45 -5.42
CA TYR A 11 -3.81 5.42 -5.15
C TYR A 11 -3.76 5.76 -3.65
N CYS A 12 -2.59 5.60 -3.04
CA CYS A 12 -2.34 5.90 -1.63
C CYS A 12 -1.68 7.27 -1.50
N LEU A 13 -2.43 8.30 -1.09
CA LEU A 13 -1.93 9.67 -0.99
C LEU A 13 -1.21 9.92 0.35
N ASN A 14 -0.12 10.70 0.31
CA ASN A 14 0.68 11.13 1.45
C ASN A 14 1.20 9.94 2.27
N VAL A 15 1.97 9.07 1.59
CA VAL A 15 2.55 7.88 2.18
C VAL A 15 3.63 8.26 3.19
N SER A 16 3.60 7.65 4.37
CA SER A 16 4.54 7.92 5.46
C SER A 16 4.83 6.67 6.27
N ASN A 17 5.85 6.73 7.14
CA ASN A 17 6.27 5.62 8.01
C ASN A 17 6.48 4.30 7.23
N LEU A 18 6.97 4.39 5.99
CA LEU A 18 7.22 3.24 5.14
C LEU A 18 8.45 2.50 5.64
N VAL A 19 8.26 1.25 6.05
CA VAL A 19 9.31 0.37 6.56
C VAL A 19 9.08 -1.06 6.08
N LYS A 20 10.14 -1.88 6.08
CA LYS A 20 10.00 -3.32 5.91
C LYS A 20 9.18 -3.89 7.07
N ALA A 21 8.19 -4.73 6.79
CA ALA A 21 7.35 -5.35 7.81
C ALA A 21 8.11 -6.49 8.50
N GLU A 22 7.91 -6.61 9.82
CA GLU A 22 8.47 -7.73 10.60
C GLU A 22 7.79 -9.08 10.27
N LYS A 23 6.51 -9.02 9.86
CA LYS A 23 5.69 -10.18 9.52
C LYS A 23 5.16 -10.06 8.10
N SER A 24 5.19 -11.18 7.39
CA SER A 24 4.64 -11.32 6.04
C SER A 24 3.13 -11.57 6.07
N GLU A 25 2.37 -10.63 6.61
CA GLU A 25 0.92 -10.73 6.79
C GLU A 25 0.23 -9.50 6.20
N TYR A 26 -0.88 -9.70 5.50
CA TYR A 26 -1.69 -8.60 4.99
C TYR A 26 -2.47 -7.93 6.11
N PHE A 27 -2.47 -6.61 6.18
CA PHE A 27 -3.15 -5.86 7.23
C PHE A 27 -3.72 -4.54 6.73
N ILE A 28 -4.90 -4.18 7.26
CA ILE A 28 -5.52 -2.86 7.13
C ILE A 28 -5.98 -2.43 8.51
N GLY A 29 -5.50 -1.29 8.98
CA GLY A 29 -5.93 -0.66 10.22
C GLY A 29 -6.31 0.79 9.97
N LYS A 30 -7.51 1.19 10.37
CA LYS A 30 -7.91 2.60 10.37
C LYS A 30 -7.21 3.32 11.53
N LEU A 31 -6.69 4.52 11.26
CA LEU A 31 -6.10 5.39 12.26
C LEU A 31 -7.15 6.40 12.77
N ASP A 32 -6.85 7.07 13.88
CA ASP A 32 -7.77 8.03 14.50
C ASP A 32 -8.02 9.29 13.63
N ASP A 33 -7.09 9.61 12.73
CA ASP A 33 -7.28 10.64 11.71
C ASP A 33 -8.32 10.19 10.67
N TYR A 34 -9.26 11.10 10.34
CA TYR A 34 -10.52 10.82 9.61
C TYR A 34 -10.42 9.86 8.41
N PHE A 35 -9.32 9.91 7.65
CA PHE A 35 -9.11 9.13 6.42
C PHE A 35 -7.83 8.30 6.40
N ALA A 36 -7.06 8.31 7.48
CA ALA A 36 -5.74 7.69 7.47
C ALA A 36 -5.80 6.19 7.78
N TYR A 37 -4.94 5.43 7.11
CA TYR A 37 -4.83 3.99 7.27
C TYR A 37 -3.37 3.57 7.45
N ARG A 38 -3.16 2.55 8.27
CA ARG A 38 -1.94 1.74 8.28
C ARG A 38 -2.19 0.46 7.49
N LEU A 39 -1.29 0.17 6.55
CA LEU A 39 -1.39 -0.94 5.61
C LEU A 39 -0.13 -1.80 5.69
N ILE A 40 -0.28 -3.12 5.55
CA ILE A 40 0.84 -4.04 5.33
C ILE A 40 0.55 -4.87 4.09
N GLY A 41 1.42 -4.77 3.09
CA GLY A 41 1.27 -5.47 1.81
C GLY A 41 2.61 -5.83 1.20
N LYS A 42 2.57 -6.63 0.13
CA LYS A 42 3.76 -7.12 -0.56
C LYS A 42 4.17 -6.17 -1.68
N LEU A 43 5.39 -5.64 -1.65
CA LEU A 43 5.94 -4.87 -2.77
C LEU A 43 6.12 -5.80 -3.97
N ILE A 44 5.45 -5.50 -5.09
CA ILE A 44 5.51 -6.30 -6.32
C ILE A 44 6.23 -5.58 -7.46
N ASP A 45 6.34 -4.26 -7.38
CA ASP A 45 7.03 -3.44 -8.36
C ASP A 45 7.68 -2.27 -7.63
N LYS A 46 9.01 -2.27 -7.56
CA LYS A 46 9.76 -1.20 -6.87
C LYS A 46 9.86 0.06 -7.73
N GLN A 47 9.86 -0.07 -9.06
CA GLN A 47 10.00 1.05 -9.98
C GLN A 47 8.75 1.92 -10.01
N TYR A 48 7.57 1.29 -9.95
CA TYR A 48 6.28 1.96 -9.95
C TYR A 48 5.60 1.95 -8.57
N GLU A 49 6.35 1.59 -7.53
CA GLU A 49 5.92 1.54 -6.13
C GLU A 49 4.56 0.83 -5.93
N LYS A 50 4.38 -0.32 -6.58
CA LYS A 50 3.13 -1.09 -6.51
C LYS A 50 3.17 -2.13 -5.40
N VAL A 51 2.12 -2.13 -4.60
CA VAL A 51 1.96 -3.02 -3.45
C VAL A 51 0.70 -3.87 -3.64
N LYS A 52 0.84 -5.18 -3.46
CA LYS A 52 -0.28 -6.11 -3.42
C LYS A 52 -0.78 -6.26 -1.99
N LEU A 53 -2.09 -6.11 -1.80
CA LEU A 53 -2.77 -6.26 -0.52
C LEU A 53 -3.96 -7.22 -0.69
N GLY A 54 -3.75 -8.51 -0.44
CA GLY A 54 -4.72 -9.53 -0.86
C GLY A 54 -4.90 -9.48 -2.38
N GLU A 55 -6.12 -9.25 -2.86
CA GLU A 55 -6.42 -9.09 -4.29
C GLU A 55 -6.36 -7.63 -4.79
N LEU A 56 -6.17 -6.66 -3.88
CA LEU A 56 -6.08 -5.25 -4.25
C LEU A 56 -4.67 -4.89 -4.71
N LEU A 57 -4.60 -4.07 -5.76
CA LEU A 57 -3.37 -3.43 -6.20
C LEU A 57 -3.35 -1.99 -5.69
N LEU A 58 -2.28 -1.61 -5.02
CA LEU A 58 -2.07 -0.26 -4.51
C LEU A 58 -0.91 0.39 -5.25
N GLU A 59 -1.01 1.69 -5.49
CA GLU A 59 0.07 2.54 -5.98
C GLU A 59 0.40 3.57 -4.89
N LEU A 60 1.66 3.65 -4.51
CA LEU A 60 2.11 4.58 -3.47
C LEU A 60 2.41 5.97 -4.06
N ASP A 61 2.14 6.99 -3.27
CA ASP A 61 2.64 8.35 -3.50
C ASP A 61 4.19 8.37 -3.50
N ASN A 62 4.72 8.78 -4.65
CA ASN A 62 6.11 8.74 -5.11
C ASN A 62 7.24 8.90 -4.06
N ASN A 63 8.22 7.99 -4.19
CA ASN A 63 9.66 8.11 -3.90
C ASN A 63 10.09 8.01 -2.43
N LEU A 64 9.52 7.07 -1.67
CA LEU A 64 9.92 6.86 -0.28
C LEU A 64 10.41 5.45 0.04
N LEU A 65 10.64 4.57 -0.95
CA LEU A 65 11.15 3.24 -0.69
C LEU A 65 12.63 3.28 -0.21
N PRO A 66 12.92 2.86 1.04
CA PRO A 66 14.29 2.68 1.52
C PRO A 66 15.07 1.70 0.64
N GLY A 67 16.39 1.91 0.55
CA GLY A 67 17.27 1.13 -0.33
C GLY A 67 17.30 -0.37 -0.03
N ASP A 68 17.05 -0.76 1.22
CA ASP A 68 17.06 -2.14 1.72
C ASP A 68 15.74 -2.91 1.51
N ILE A 69 14.68 -2.23 1.03
CA ILE A 69 13.43 -2.87 0.64
C ILE A 69 13.52 -3.37 -0.80
N ASN A 70 13.17 -4.63 -1.03
CA ASN A 70 13.20 -5.26 -2.34
C ASN A 70 11.82 -5.78 -2.74
N GLU A 71 11.62 -5.98 -4.05
CA GLU A 71 10.44 -6.68 -4.53
C GLU A 71 10.33 -8.05 -3.87
N GLY A 72 9.11 -8.40 -3.46
CA GLY A 72 8.83 -9.59 -2.67
C GLY A 72 8.73 -9.34 -1.17
N ASP A 73 9.31 -8.25 -0.66
CA ASP A 73 9.22 -7.89 0.75
C ASP A 73 7.81 -7.42 1.10
N PHE A 74 7.38 -7.75 2.32
CA PHE A 74 6.23 -7.09 2.93
C PHE A 74 6.68 -5.75 3.51
N ILE A 75 5.89 -4.72 3.28
CA ILE A 75 6.14 -3.36 3.77
C ILE A 75 4.94 -2.87 4.57
N SER A 76 5.23 -2.15 5.65
CA SER A 76 4.25 -1.44 6.48
C SER A 76 4.34 0.05 6.17
N PHE A 77 3.22 0.69 5.91
CA PHE A 77 3.18 2.14 5.66
C PHE A 77 1.85 2.74 6.13
N CYS A 78 1.83 4.06 6.29
CA CYS A 78 0.63 4.83 6.51
C CYS A 78 0.29 5.64 5.24
N CYS A 79 -0.98 5.86 4.97
CA CYS A 79 -1.44 6.83 3.96
C CYS A 79 -2.59 7.65 4.54
N GLN A 80 -2.76 8.89 4.05
CA GLN A 80 -3.83 9.77 4.51
C GLN A 80 -5.15 9.54 3.78
N ARG A 81 -5.10 9.07 2.53
CA ARG A 81 -6.29 8.81 1.71
C ARG A 81 -6.03 7.66 0.74
N LEU A 82 -7.11 6.95 0.44
CA LEU A 82 -7.19 5.94 -0.62
C LEU A 82 -8.13 6.48 -1.69
N ASP A 83 -7.61 6.70 -2.89
CA ASP A 83 -8.35 7.25 -4.01
C ASP A 83 -8.48 6.20 -5.12
N ILE A 84 -9.65 6.15 -5.75
CA ILE A 84 -9.95 5.34 -6.94
C ILE A 84 -10.32 6.28 -8.09
N TYR A 85 -9.90 5.96 -9.30
CA TYR A 85 -10.17 6.74 -10.52
C TYR A 85 -11.29 6.14 -11.36
#